data_AF-A0A8J6H2W1-F1
#
_entry.id   AF-A0A8J6H2W1-F1
#
_cell.length_a   1.000
_cell.length_b   1.000
_cell.length_c   1.000
_cell.angle_alpha   90.00
_cell.angle_beta   90.00
_cell.angle_gamma   90.00
#
_symmetry.space_group_name_H-M   'P 1'
#
loop_
_entity.id
_entity.type
_entity.pdbx_description
1 polymer ?
#
loop_
_entity_poly.entity_id
_entity_poly.type
_entity_poly.pdbx_seq_one_letter_code
_entity_poly.pdbx_strand_id
1 'polypeptide(L)'
;MAPCKLKEKKEEQVISLGPQVAEGENVFGVCHIFASFNDTFVPVTDLSGKETICRVTGGMKVKADRDQSSPYAAMLAAQDVAQRCKELGITALHIKLCPTGGYRTKTPGPGAQSALRALACSGMKIGLIEDVTRFPLTAPEGREVVVVAICEQDFSNYFLLINCFVSAKKNYSYMK
;
A
#
# COMPACT_ATOMS: atom_id res chain seq x y z
N MET A 1 43.81 30.15 -3.31
CA MET A 1 42.90 29.28 -2.51
C MET A 1 41.66 30.11 -2.17
N ALA A 2 40.51 29.77 -2.75
CA ALA A 2 39.25 30.45 -2.44
C ALA A 2 38.61 29.81 -1.20
N PRO A 3 38.06 30.60 -0.25
CA PRO A 3 37.36 30.02 0.90
C PRO A 3 36.04 29.38 0.44
N CYS A 4 35.86 28.10 0.77
CA CYS A 4 34.58 27.42 0.60
C CYS A 4 33.53 28.12 1.47
N LYS A 5 32.51 28.72 0.83
CA LYS A 5 31.34 29.24 1.51
C LYS A 5 30.64 28.08 2.22
N LEU A 6 30.72 28.07 3.55
CA LEU A 6 29.90 27.23 4.40
C LEU A 6 28.44 27.60 4.14
N LYS A 7 27.67 26.67 3.57
CA LYS A 7 26.22 26.83 3.46
C LYS A 7 25.63 26.71 4.86
N GLU A 8 25.17 27.82 5.40
CA GLU A 8 24.37 27.86 6.62
C GLU A 8 23.09 27.04 6.39
N LYS A 9 22.88 26.02 7.23
CA LYS A 9 21.62 25.27 7.26
C LYS A 9 20.58 26.20 7.90
N LYS A 10 19.62 26.65 7.10
CA LYS A 10 18.40 27.28 7.65
C LYS A 10 17.67 26.21 8.46
N GLU A 11 17.54 26.45 9.76
CA GLU A 11 16.62 25.73 10.63
C GLU A 11 15.20 26.15 10.23
N GLU A 12 14.54 25.34 9.41
CA GLU A 12 13.10 25.49 9.18
C GLU A 12 12.37 25.13 10.47
N GLN A 13 11.66 26.12 11.03
CA GLN A 13 10.78 25.90 12.18
C GLN A 13 9.72 24.87 11.77
N VAL A 14 9.78 23.68 12.33
CA VAL A 14 8.77 22.64 12.15
C VAL A 14 7.53 23.06 12.95
N ILE A 15 6.64 23.82 12.31
CA ILE A 15 5.31 24.10 12.86
C ILE A 15 4.52 22.79 12.75
N SER A 16 4.50 21.99 13.81
CA SER A 16 3.72 20.76 13.85
C SER A 16 2.23 21.11 14.00
N LEU A 17 1.50 21.03 12.88
CA LEU A 17 0.04 21.21 12.81
C LEU A 17 -0.74 19.96 13.28
N GLY A 18 -0.06 18.97 13.85
CA GLY A 18 -0.65 17.71 14.28
C GLY A 18 -1.51 17.85 15.54
N PRO A 19 -2.39 16.86 15.80
CA PRO A 19 -3.18 16.83 17.03
C PRO A 19 -2.26 16.77 18.26
N GLN A 20 -2.64 17.46 19.34
CA GLN A 20 -1.97 17.34 20.64
C GLN A 20 -2.47 16.08 21.32
N VAL A 21 -1.64 15.03 21.31
CA VAL A 21 -2.00 13.71 21.85
C VAL A 21 -1.15 13.42 23.07
N ALA A 22 -1.74 12.77 24.07
CA ALA A 22 -1.02 12.31 25.25
C ALA A 22 -0.04 11.17 24.90
N GLU A 23 1.02 11.02 25.69
CA GLU A 23 1.99 9.96 25.51
C GLU A 23 1.33 8.59 25.72
N GLY A 24 1.19 7.81 24.63
CA GLY A 24 0.59 6.47 24.63
C GLY A 24 -0.64 6.32 23.74
N GLU A 25 -1.25 7.42 23.32
CA GLU A 25 -2.38 7.40 22.40
C GLU A 25 -1.90 7.39 20.93
N ASN A 26 -2.55 6.55 20.12
CA ASN A 26 -2.25 6.45 18.70
C ASN A 26 -3.25 7.25 17.87
N VAL A 27 -2.76 8.07 16.95
CA VAL A 27 -3.58 8.74 15.94
C VAL A 27 -3.68 7.80 14.75
N PHE A 28 -4.91 7.38 14.45
CA PHE A 28 -5.19 6.45 13.37
C PHE A 28 -5.51 7.17 12.08
N GLY A 29 -4.79 6.81 11.02
CA GLY A 29 -5.18 7.07 9.62
C GLY A 29 -5.62 5.79 8.92
N VAL A 30 -6.12 5.92 7.70
CA VAL A 30 -6.43 4.80 6.82
C VAL A 30 -5.52 4.86 5.60
N CYS A 31 -4.75 3.80 5.37
CA CYS A 31 -3.92 3.62 4.19
C CYS A 31 -4.64 2.73 3.19
N HIS A 32 -5.01 3.32 2.05
CA HIS A 32 -5.62 2.59 0.95
C HIS A 32 -4.52 2.13 0.00
N ILE A 33 -4.10 0.87 0.09
CA ILE A 33 -3.09 0.31 -0.80
C ILE A 33 -3.80 -0.21 -2.05
N PHE A 34 -3.67 0.51 -3.16
CA PHE A 34 -4.15 0.02 -4.45
C PHE A 34 -3.01 -0.65 -5.22
N ALA A 35 -3.10 -1.97 -5.39
CA ALA A 35 -2.05 -2.77 -6.01
C ALA A 35 -2.55 -3.40 -7.31
N SER A 36 -2.20 -2.78 -8.43
CA SER A 36 -2.45 -3.32 -9.76
C SER A 36 -1.17 -3.92 -10.36
N PHE A 37 -1.30 -4.59 -11.52
CA PHE A 37 -0.14 -5.10 -12.25
C PHE A 37 0.66 -4.01 -12.97
N ASN A 38 0.07 -2.83 -13.14
CA ASN A 38 0.70 -1.72 -13.87
C ASN A 38 1.32 -0.70 -12.92
N ASP A 39 0.66 -0.39 -11.82
CA ASP A 39 1.15 0.57 -10.82
C ASP A 39 0.62 0.25 -9.41
N THR A 40 1.29 0.82 -8.41
CA THR A 40 0.94 0.74 -6.99
C THR A 40 0.72 2.13 -6.42
N PHE A 41 -0.36 2.29 -5.65
CA PHE A 41 -0.71 3.56 -5.02
C PHE A 41 -0.80 3.36 -3.53
N VAL A 42 -0.25 4.33 -2.78
CA VAL A 42 -0.30 4.37 -1.32
C VAL A 42 -0.88 5.71 -0.84
N PRO A 43 -2.18 6.00 -1.10
CA PRO A 43 -2.88 7.10 -0.45
C PRO A 43 -3.16 6.80 1.03
N VAL A 44 -2.92 7.80 1.86
CA VAL A 44 -3.34 7.83 3.26
C VAL A 44 -4.39 8.91 3.44
N THR A 45 -5.46 8.55 4.13
CA THR A 45 -6.60 9.38 4.45
C THR A 45 -6.89 9.36 5.94
N ASP A 46 -7.82 10.19 6.37
CA ASP A 46 -8.41 10.10 7.69
C ASP A 46 -9.31 8.86 7.81
N LEU A 47 -9.83 8.62 9.02
CA LEU A 47 -10.81 7.56 9.31
C LEU A 47 -12.07 7.65 8.45
N SER A 48 -12.54 8.86 8.13
CA SER A 48 -13.69 9.06 7.24
C SER A 48 -13.39 8.73 5.77
N GLY A 49 -12.12 8.67 5.37
CA GLY A 49 -11.72 8.45 3.97
C GLY A 49 -12.00 9.60 3.01
N LYS A 50 -12.41 10.78 3.50
CA LYS A 50 -12.74 11.94 2.66
C LYS A 50 -11.54 12.82 2.37
N GLU A 51 -10.78 13.19 3.41
CA GLU A 51 -9.60 14.02 3.26
C GLU A 51 -8.35 13.14 3.11
N THR A 52 -7.52 13.53 2.16
CA THR A 52 -6.26 12.83 1.84
C THR A 52 -5.10 13.59 2.45
N ILE A 53 -4.34 12.90 3.27
CA ILE A 53 -3.17 13.42 3.97
C ILE A 53 -1.98 13.40 3.02
N CYS A 54 -1.75 12.25 2.39
CA CYS A 54 -0.73 12.11 1.39
C CYS A 54 -1.13 11.09 0.33
N ARG A 55 -0.63 11.30 -0.88
CA ARG A 55 -0.81 10.38 -2.00
C ARG A 55 0.50 10.26 -2.74
N VAL A 56 1.04 9.05 -2.78
CA VAL A 56 2.24 8.72 -3.55
C VAL A 56 1.96 7.45 -4.34
N THR A 57 2.53 7.36 -5.53
CA THR A 57 2.43 6.18 -6.40
C THR A 57 3.82 5.66 -6.72
N GLY A 58 3.92 4.39 -7.11
CA GLY A 58 5.17 3.78 -7.57
C GLY A 58 5.75 4.52 -8.77
N GLY A 59 4.89 4.90 -9.72
CA GLY A 59 5.29 5.70 -10.88
C GLY A 59 5.84 7.10 -10.57
N MET A 60 5.55 7.70 -9.41
CA MET A 60 6.19 8.97 -9.02
C MET A 60 7.67 8.80 -8.64
N LYS A 61 8.07 7.59 -8.24
CA LYS A 61 9.42 7.30 -7.72
C LYS A 61 10.34 6.71 -8.77
N VAL A 62 9.77 6.07 -9.79
CA VAL A 62 10.52 5.40 -10.85
C VAL A 62 10.22 6.05 -12.20
N LYS A 63 11.26 6.27 -13.00
CA LYS A 63 11.14 6.92 -14.32
C LYS A 63 10.74 5.98 -15.44
N ALA A 64 10.93 4.66 -15.24
CA ALA A 64 10.64 3.65 -16.24
C ALA A 64 9.20 3.14 -16.10
N ASP A 65 8.44 3.14 -17.20
CA ASP A 65 7.03 2.77 -17.19
C ASP A 65 6.78 1.31 -16.80
N ARG A 66 7.70 0.42 -17.17
CA ARG A 66 7.62 -1.01 -16.82
C ARG A 66 7.81 -1.30 -15.33
N ASP A 67 8.48 -0.40 -14.63
CA ASP A 67 8.93 -0.62 -13.25
C ASP A 67 8.00 0.07 -12.23
N GLN A 68 6.88 0.63 -12.67
CA GLN A 68 5.89 1.32 -11.82
C GLN A 68 5.20 0.38 -10.81
N SER A 69 4.89 -0.86 -11.22
CA SER A 69 4.34 -1.90 -10.32
C SER A 69 5.39 -2.68 -9.53
N SER A 70 6.68 -2.40 -9.76
CA SER A 70 7.75 -3.16 -9.14
C SER A 70 7.69 -3.05 -7.61
N PRO A 71 8.07 -4.13 -6.89
CA PRO A 71 8.09 -4.11 -5.42
C PRO A 71 9.03 -3.04 -4.87
N TYR A 72 10.08 -2.69 -5.61
CA TYR A 72 11.02 -1.64 -5.27
C TYR A 72 10.37 -0.25 -5.33
N ALA A 73 9.60 0.03 -6.38
CA ALA A 73 8.86 1.29 -6.50
C ALA A 73 7.85 1.47 -5.36
N ALA A 74 7.12 0.40 -5.03
CA ALA A 74 6.13 0.39 -3.96
C ALA A 74 6.76 0.64 -2.57
N MET A 75 7.94 0.05 -2.32
CA MET A 75 8.70 0.26 -1.08
C MET A 75 9.10 1.73 -0.91
N LEU A 76 9.65 2.35 -1.95
CA LEU A 76 10.05 3.76 -1.90
C LEU A 76 8.84 4.66 -1.65
N ALA A 77 7.75 4.45 -2.40
CA ALA A 77 6.52 5.21 -2.24
C ALA A 77 5.96 5.12 -0.80
N ALA A 78 5.98 3.94 -0.19
CA ALA A 78 5.54 3.72 1.18
C ALA A 78 6.43 4.42 2.23
N GLN A 79 7.75 4.46 2.02
CA GLN A 79 8.68 5.18 2.90
C GLN A 79 8.42 6.69 2.89
N ASP A 80 8.22 7.27 1.71
CA ASP A 80 7.89 8.69 1.56
C ASP A 80 6.55 9.05 2.23
N VAL A 81 5.56 8.17 2.08
CA VAL A 81 4.26 8.31 2.76
C VAL A 81 4.43 8.27 4.27
N ALA A 82 5.17 7.30 4.79
CA ALA A 82 5.41 7.18 6.23
C ALA A 82 6.12 8.42 6.79
N GLN A 83 7.07 9.00 6.05
CA GLN A 83 7.73 10.24 6.47
C GLN A 83 6.74 11.41 6.57
N ARG A 84 5.91 11.62 5.56
CA ARG A 84 4.88 12.68 5.56
C ARG A 84 3.84 12.47 6.67
N CYS A 85 3.45 11.23 6.93
CA CYS A 85 2.53 10.90 8.02
C CYS A 85 3.11 11.24 9.39
N LYS A 86 4.42 11.03 9.60
CA LYS A 86 5.10 11.40 10.84
C LYS A 86 5.17 12.91 11.05
N GLU A 87 5.42 13.67 9.99
CA GLU A 87 5.43 15.14 10.03
C GLU A 87 4.07 15.70 10.48
N LEU A 88 2.98 15.00 10.15
CA LEU A 88 1.60 15.37 10.49
C LEU A 88 1.11 14.77 11.82
N GLY A 89 1.91 13.94 12.50
CA GLY A 89 1.58 13.36 13.80
C GLY A 89 0.71 12.09 13.75
N ILE A 90 0.65 11.40 12.60
CA ILE A 90 -0.06 10.12 12.49
C ILE A 90 0.88 9.00 12.92
N THR A 91 0.44 8.19 13.87
CA THR A 91 1.27 7.13 14.48
C THR A 91 0.84 5.72 14.10
N ALA A 92 -0.44 5.53 13.77
CA ALA A 92 -1.00 4.24 13.39
C ALA A 92 -1.82 4.31 12.09
N LEU A 93 -1.86 3.20 11.33
CA LEU A 93 -2.60 3.09 10.08
C LEU A 93 -3.44 1.82 10.04
N HIS A 94 -4.72 1.98 9.68
CA HIS A 94 -5.56 0.89 9.19
C HIS A 94 -5.27 0.66 7.71
N ILE A 95 -5.10 -0.58 7.29
CA ILE A 95 -4.71 -0.90 5.91
C ILE A 95 -5.91 -1.47 5.18
N LYS A 96 -6.27 -0.84 4.07
CA LYS A 96 -7.26 -1.34 3.12
C LYS A 96 -6.56 -1.74 1.84
N LEU A 97 -6.44 -3.05 1.60
CA LEU A 97 -5.85 -3.58 0.39
C LEU A 97 -6.90 -3.65 -0.72
N CYS A 98 -6.58 -3.09 -1.89
CA CYS A 98 -7.48 -3.05 -3.04
C CYS A 98 -6.73 -3.48 -4.30
N PRO A 99 -7.03 -4.65 -4.87
CA PRO A 99 -6.62 -4.98 -6.23
C PRO A 99 -7.50 -4.26 -7.26
N THR A 100 -7.23 -4.47 -8.55
CA THR A 100 -8.02 -3.84 -9.62
C THR A 100 -9.52 -4.19 -9.49
N GLY A 101 -9.83 -5.46 -9.22
CA GLY A 101 -11.19 -5.94 -8.91
C GLY A 101 -12.16 -5.87 -10.09
N GLY A 102 -13.45 -5.97 -9.79
CA GLY A 102 -14.51 -5.99 -10.81
C GLY A 102 -14.42 -7.25 -11.68
N TYR A 103 -14.48 -7.08 -13.00
CA TYR A 103 -14.30 -8.15 -14.00
C TYR A 103 -12.85 -8.39 -14.39
N ARG A 104 -11.90 -7.69 -13.77
CA ARG A 104 -10.47 -7.86 -14.01
C ARG A 104 -9.88 -8.80 -12.96
N THR A 105 -8.56 -8.84 -12.87
CA THR A 105 -7.84 -9.61 -11.87
C THR A 105 -8.16 -9.15 -10.45
N LYS A 106 -8.54 -10.13 -9.61
CA LYS A 106 -8.75 -9.96 -8.17
C LYS A 106 -7.50 -10.27 -7.35
N THR A 107 -6.47 -10.85 -7.97
CA THR A 107 -5.17 -11.03 -7.33
C THR A 107 -4.50 -9.67 -7.13
N PRO A 108 -3.98 -9.36 -5.93
CA PRO A 108 -3.19 -8.16 -5.71
C PRO A 108 -1.91 -8.17 -6.56
N GLY A 109 -1.51 -6.99 -7.03
CA GLY A 109 -0.25 -6.82 -7.78
C GLY A 109 1.00 -7.03 -6.93
N PRO A 110 2.18 -7.17 -7.55
CA PRO A 110 3.43 -7.53 -6.88
C PRO A 110 3.90 -6.51 -5.83
N GLY A 111 3.51 -5.24 -5.94
CA GLY A 111 3.87 -4.21 -4.96
C GLY A 111 3.03 -4.19 -3.67
N ALA A 112 1.97 -5.00 -3.55
CA ALA A 112 1.10 -5.01 -2.38
C ALA A 112 1.85 -5.36 -1.07
N GLN A 113 2.51 -6.52 -1.07
CA GLN A 113 3.23 -7.02 0.10
C GLN A 113 4.42 -6.13 0.45
N SER A 114 5.11 -5.60 -0.58
CA SER A 114 6.27 -4.72 -0.39
C SER A 114 5.89 -3.37 0.23
N ALA A 115 4.78 -2.77 -0.19
CA ALA A 115 4.28 -1.53 0.42
C ALA A 115 3.90 -1.73 1.90
N LEU A 116 3.18 -2.81 2.21
CA LEU A 116 2.76 -3.12 3.58
C LEU A 116 3.97 -3.33 4.49
N ARG A 117 4.94 -4.12 4.04
CA ARG A 117 6.20 -4.34 4.77
C ARG A 117 6.96 -3.02 4.98
N ALA A 118 7.05 -2.18 3.95
CA ALA A 118 7.76 -0.92 4.03
C ALA A 118 7.14 0.06 5.03
N LEU A 119 5.80 0.12 5.13
CA LEU A 119 5.10 0.90 6.16
C LEU A 119 5.43 0.39 7.57
N ALA A 120 5.45 -0.93 7.78
CA ALA A 120 5.82 -1.55 9.05
C ALA A 120 7.27 -1.21 9.44
N CYS A 121 8.21 -1.42 8.50
CA CYS A 121 9.63 -1.13 8.72
C CYS A 121 9.91 0.36 8.96
N SER A 122 9.08 1.25 8.42
CA SER A 122 9.21 2.70 8.62
C SER A 122 8.71 3.15 10.00
N GLY A 123 8.24 2.23 10.86
CA GLY A 123 7.85 2.52 12.24
C GLY A 123 6.41 3.03 12.41
N MET A 124 5.55 2.82 11.40
CA MET A 124 4.10 3.04 11.56
C MET A 124 3.49 1.84 12.26
N LYS A 125 2.62 2.08 13.26
CA LYS A 125 1.88 0.98 13.90
C LYS A 125 0.77 0.51 12.97
N ILE A 126 0.74 -0.78 12.67
CA ILE A 126 -0.31 -1.37 11.83
C ILE A 126 -1.50 -1.72 12.72
N GLY A 127 -2.67 -1.23 12.35
CA GLY A 127 -3.94 -1.60 12.95
C GLY A 127 -4.58 -2.78 12.22
N LEU A 128 -5.87 -2.62 11.89
CA LEU A 128 -6.63 -3.60 11.13
C LEU A 128 -6.21 -3.64 9.66
N ILE A 129 -6.15 -4.84 9.09
CA ILE A 129 -5.92 -5.08 7.67
C ILE A 129 -7.23 -5.63 7.09
N GLU A 130 -7.80 -4.93 6.12
CA GLU A 130 -9.04 -5.29 5.44
C GLU A 130 -8.78 -5.43 3.93
N ASP A 131 -9.36 -6.45 3.31
CA ASP A 131 -9.44 -6.54 1.85
C ASP A 131 -10.74 -5.87 1.36
N VAL A 132 -10.61 -4.84 0.52
CA VAL A 132 -11.73 -4.08 -0.06
C VAL A 132 -11.91 -4.37 -1.55
N THR A 133 -11.54 -5.57 -1.99
CA THR A 133 -11.74 -6.03 -3.37
C THR A 133 -13.19 -5.90 -3.81
N ARG A 134 -13.44 -5.11 -4.86
CA ARG A 134 -14.77 -4.96 -5.47
C ARG A 134 -15.21 -6.25 -6.13
N PHE A 135 -16.24 -6.89 -5.58
CA PHE A 135 -16.89 -8.07 -6.17
C PHE A 135 -18.19 -7.67 -6.89
N PRO A 136 -18.29 -7.84 -8.22
CA PRO A 136 -19.53 -7.58 -8.94
C PRO A 136 -20.54 -8.71 -8.72
N LEU A 137 -21.82 -8.36 -8.50
CA LEU A 137 -22.91 -9.34 -8.33
C LEU A 137 -23.23 -10.11 -9.62
N THR A 138 -23.12 -9.45 -10.77
CA THR A 138 -23.46 -10.02 -12.09
C THR A 138 -22.37 -9.67 -13.10
N ALA A 139 -21.91 -10.64 -13.89
CA ALA A 139 -20.97 -10.40 -14.98
C ALA A 139 -21.68 -10.07 -16.30
N PRO A 140 -21.21 -9.08 -17.09
CA PRO A 140 -21.63 -8.95 -18.48
C PRO A 140 -21.15 -10.17 -19.26
N GLU A 141 -21.95 -10.63 -20.22
CA GLU A 141 -21.66 -11.82 -21.03
C GLU A 141 -20.22 -11.81 -21.58
N GLY A 142 -19.55 -12.96 -21.46
CA GLY A 142 -18.21 -13.17 -22.04
C GLY A 142 -17.01 -12.86 -21.15
N ARG A 143 -17.19 -12.58 -19.85
CA ARG A 143 -16.06 -12.44 -18.89
C ARG A 143 -16.22 -13.36 -17.69
N GLU A 144 -15.20 -14.17 -17.44
CA GLU A 144 -15.14 -15.05 -16.27
C GLU A 144 -14.88 -14.25 -14.99
N VAL A 145 -15.66 -14.56 -13.95
CA VAL A 145 -15.45 -14.02 -12.61
C VAL A 145 -14.42 -14.90 -11.91
N VAL A 146 -13.15 -14.54 -11.99
CA VAL A 146 -12.10 -15.24 -11.24
C VAL A 146 -12.27 -14.87 -9.76
N VAL A 147 -12.80 -15.77 -8.94
CA VAL A 147 -12.81 -15.62 -7.48
C VAL A 147 -11.47 -16.10 -6.96
N VAL A 148 -10.58 -15.17 -6.67
CA VAL A 148 -9.31 -15.48 -6.01
C VAL A 148 -9.57 -15.42 -4.52
N ALA A 149 -9.62 -16.58 -3.87
CA ALA A 149 -9.54 -16.68 -2.43
C ALA A 149 -8.15 -16.22 -1.99
N ILE A 150 -8.08 -15.23 -1.10
CA ILE A 150 -6.82 -14.79 -0.53
C ILE A 150 -6.46 -15.80 0.56
N CYS A 151 -5.29 -16.41 0.39
CA CYS A 151 -4.62 -17.23 1.41
C CYS A 151 -4.09 -16.29 2.49
N GLU A 152 -4.39 -16.54 3.77
CA GLU A 152 -3.76 -15.86 4.90
C GLU A 152 -2.25 -16.03 4.81
N GLN A 153 -1.53 -14.92 4.65
CA GLN A 153 -0.08 -14.89 4.83
C GLN A 153 0.17 -14.44 6.26
N ASP A 154 0.38 -15.42 7.15
CA ASP A 154 0.91 -15.20 8.48
C ASP A 154 2.25 -14.47 8.41
N PHE A 155 2.28 -13.26 9.00
CA PHE A 155 3.43 -12.36 9.03
C PHE A 155 4.58 -12.84 9.95
N SER A 156 4.55 -14.07 10.44
CA SER A 156 5.36 -14.47 11.60
C SER A 156 6.68 -15.16 11.27
N ASN A 157 6.91 -15.71 10.07
CA ASN A 157 8.14 -16.48 9.81
C ASN A 157 8.84 -16.12 8.50
N TYR A 158 9.86 -15.28 8.64
CA TYR A 158 10.92 -15.09 7.66
C TYR A 158 11.91 -16.27 7.71
N PHE A 159 11.56 -17.44 7.19
CA PHE A 159 12.55 -18.42 6.72
C PHE A 159 11.89 -19.62 6.02
N LEU A 160 12.45 -20.00 4.86
CA LEU A 160 12.28 -21.25 4.09
C LEU A 160 11.18 -21.36 3.01
N LEU A 161 11.70 -21.53 1.79
CA LEU A 161 11.27 -22.40 0.67
C LEU A 161 10.02 -21.99 -0.13
N ILE A 162 10.17 -21.58 -1.40
CA ILE A 162 10.27 -22.42 -2.62
C ILE A 162 8.94 -23.14 -2.96
N ASN A 163 8.40 -22.73 -4.11
CA ASN A 163 7.36 -23.38 -4.93
C ASN A 163 5.96 -23.56 -4.33
N CYS A 164 5.04 -22.71 -4.80
CA CYS A 164 3.67 -23.13 -5.04
C CYS A 164 3.26 -22.75 -6.48
N PHE A 165 3.82 -23.50 -7.43
CA PHE A 165 3.25 -23.64 -8.76
C PHE A 165 2.22 -24.76 -8.69
N VAL A 166 0.93 -24.44 -8.46
CA VAL A 166 -0.15 -25.44 -8.57
C VAL A 166 -1.39 -24.80 -9.22
N SER A 167 -1.52 -25.11 -10.50
CA SER A 167 -2.74 -25.61 -11.17
C SER A 167 -4.11 -25.19 -10.61
N ALA A 168 -4.82 -24.37 -11.40
CA ALA A 168 -6.27 -24.36 -11.41
C ALA A 168 -6.80 -24.39 -12.85
N LYS A 169 -6.38 -25.39 -13.64
CA LYS A 169 -7.31 -25.98 -14.62
C LYS A 169 -8.34 -26.79 -13.83
N LYS A 170 -9.44 -26.16 -13.43
CA LYS A 170 -10.65 -26.90 -13.06
C LYS A 170 -11.81 -26.34 -13.86
N ASN A 171 -12.20 -27.15 -14.83
CA ASN A 171 -13.48 -27.14 -15.50
C ASN A 171 -14.59 -26.73 -14.54
N TYR A 172 -15.20 -25.56 -14.76
CA TYR A 172 -16.58 -25.34 -14.34
C TYR A 172 -17.48 -25.92 -15.43
N SER A 173 -17.60 -27.24 -15.41
CA SER A 173 -18.81 -27.92 -15.87
C SER A 173 -19.75 -28.04 -14.67
N TYR A 174 -21.05 -27.95 -14.93
CA TYR A 174 -22.21 -28.02 -14.01
C TYR A 174 -22.57 -26.69 -13.32
N MET A 175 -23.77 -26.12 -13.46
CA MET A 175 -25.11 -26.73 -13.60
C MET A 175 -25.95 -26.09 -14.71
N LYS A 176 -26.42 -26.93 -15.65
CA LYS A 176 -27.77 -26.83 -16.21
C LYS A 176 -28.67 -27.75 -15.37
#